data_AF-A0A845Z2P6-F1
#
_entry.id   AF-A0A845Z2P6-F1
#
_cell.length_a   1.000
_cell.length_b   1.000
_cell.length_c   1.000
_cell.angle_alpha   90.00
_cell.angle_beta   90.00
_cell.angle_gamma   90.00
#
_symmetry.space_group_name_H-M   'P 1'
#
loop_
_entity.id
_entity.type
_entity.pdbx_description
1 polymer ?
#
loop_
_entity_poly.entity_id
_entity_poly.type
_entity_poly.pdbx_seq_one_letter_code
_entity_poly.pdbx_strand_id
1 'polypeptide(L)'
;MTPITTFRSFKSLLLTAVTVTFGATLFNVESANALTGRVFADEVVEYTTNDDLLLENSLLTDPEATLGRNDWTQEMVNGGSLGAWGQDIGTSLGNGGSLTVKFTNNALKGSGNKDLDLWIYEIGKAPEEMLVEISVDNETWYDVGFGIRPDNTHQTGLGFDIDNLLMETEGIDENTLFRYVRVTDTGNNTYTNDKSGADIDAIAALSSVDVPEPASIVGLLSLGIVGVSTLKRKQ
;
A
#
# COMPACT_ATOMS: atom_id res chain seq x y z
N MET A 1 -7.74 -67.66 40.62
CA MET A 1 -6.64 -67.27 39.72
C MET A 1 -7.11 -66.07 38.92
N THR A 2 -6.46 -64.94 39.15
CA THR A 2 -6.77 -63.58 38.68
C THR A 2 -6.38 -63.39 37.21
N PRO A 3 -7.14 -62.64 36.40
CA PRO A 3 -6.64 -62.15 35.12
C PRO A 3 -5.78 -60.90 35.35
N ILE A 4 -4.51 -60.97 34.94
CA ILE A 4 -3.63 -59.82 34.78
C ILE A 4 -3.76 -59.38 33.32
N THR A 5 -4.49 -58.30 33.08
CA THR A 5 -4.52 -57.61 31.77
C THR A 5 -3.68 -56.35 31.87
N THR A 6 -2.46 -56.45 31.35
CA THR A 6 -1.48 -55.37 31.23
C THR A 6 -1.93 -54.38 30.15
N PHE A 7 -2.28 -53.16 30.55
CA PHE A 7 -2.52 -52.07 29.60
C PHE A 7 -1.18 -51.60 29.00
N ARG A 8 -1.08 -51.67 27.67
CA ARG A 8 0.03 -51.12 26.90
C ARG A 8 -0.06 -49.59 26.93
N SER A 9 1.03 -48.96 27.33
CA SER A 9 1.28 -47.52 27.25
C SER A 9 1.11 -47.05 25.79
N PHE A 10 0.15 -46.14 25.57
CA PHE A 10 0.08 -45.34 24.35
C PHE A 10 1.15 -44.24 24.45
N LYS A 11 2.23 -44.37 23.67
CA LYS A 11 3.12 -43.25 23.38
C LYS A 11 2.32 -42.21 22.60
N SER A 12 1.97 -41.11 23.27
CA SER A 12 1.46 -39.90 22.64
C SER A 12 2.52 -39.39 21.67
N LEU A 13 2.21 -39.44 20.37
CA LEU A 13 2.97 -38.76 19.33
C LEU A 13 2.59 -37.28 19.45
N LEU A 14 3.41 -36.49 20.12
CA LEU A 14 3.23 -35.05 20.23
C LEU A 14 3.41 -34.47 18.82
N LEU A 15 2.30 -34.25 18.11
CA LEU A 15 2.27 -33.48 16.88
C LEU A 15 2.52 -32.02 17.28
N THR A 16 3.77 -31.58 17.15
CA THR A 16 4.09 -30.15 17.27
C THR A 16 3.41 -29.46 16.11
N ALA A 17 2.21 -28.91 16.35
CA ALA A 17 1.65 -27.90 15.49
C ALA A 17 2.63 -26.72 15.53
N VAL A 18 3.41 -26.56 14.47
CA VAL A 18 4.10 -25.30 14.20
C VAL A 18 3.00 -24.34 13.81
N THR A 19 2.47 -23.62 14.79
CA THR A 19 1.66 -22.44 14.53
C THR A 19 2.60 -21.43 13.89
N VAL A 20 2.49 -21.25 12.58
CA VAL A 20 3.06 -20.08 11.91
C VAL A 20 2.19 -18.91 12.35
N THR A 21 2.62 -18.23 13.41
CA THR A 21 2.05 -16.94 13.77
C THR A 21 2.56 -15.96 12.72
N PHE A 22 1.71 -15.59 11.76
CA PHE A 22 1.89 -14.33 11.05
C PHE A 22 1.80 -13.25 12.13
N GLY A 23 2.97 -12.78 12.56
CA GLY A 23 3.07 -11.64 13.45
C GLY A 23 2.68 -10.42 12.65
N ALA A 24 1.38 -10.15 12.56
CA ALA A 24 0.92 -8.79 12.36
C ALA A 24 1.41 -8.02 13.58
N THR A 25 2.55 -7.34 13.45
CA THR A 25 2.82 -6.18 14.29
C THR A 25 1.59 -5.29 14.13
N LEU A 26 0.90 -5.04 15.24
CA LEU A 26 -0.31 -4.22 15.29
C LEU A 26 0.07 -2.77 14.95
N PHE A 27 0.29 -2.48 13.67
CA PHE A 27 0.05 -1.14 13.14
C PHE A 27 -1.46 -0.96 13.17
N ASN A 28 -1.95 -0.42 14.29
CA ASN A 28 -3.36 -0.12 14.41
C ASN A 28 -3.69 1.01 13.43
N VAL A 29 -4.84 0.94 12.80
CA VAL A 29 -5.50 1.96 12.00
C VAL A 29 -5.24 3.40 12.47
N GLU A 30 -5.30 3.61 13.79
CA GLU A 30 -5.11 4.94 14.38
C GLU A 30 -3.70 5.50 14.11
N SER A 31 -2.66 4.67 14.03
CA SER A 31 -1.31 5.12 13.69
C SER A 31 -1.13 5.39 12.19
N ALA A 32 -1.84 4.68 11.32
CA ALA A 32 -1.90 4.98 9.88
C ALA A 32 -2.62 6.33 9.63
N ASN A 33 -3.79 6.52 10.25
CA ASN A 33 -4.54 7.79 10.18
C ASN A 33 -3.79 8.98 10.82
N ALA A 34 -2.79 8.74 11.67
CA ALA A 34 -1.97 9.77 12.30
C ALA A 34 -0.70 10.14 11.49
N LEU A 35 -0.50 9.55 10.31
CA LEU A 35 0.63 9.88 9.45
C LEU A 35 0.64 11.37 9.10
N THR A 36 1.81 11.98 9.27
CA THR A 36 2.07 13.37 8.91
C THR A 36 3.39 13.42 8.15
N GLY A 37 3.49 14.28 7.13
CA GLY A 37 4.69 14.41 6.30
C GLY A 37 4.51 13.91 4.86
N ARG A 38 5.62 13.88 4.10
CA ARG A 38 5.69 13.43 2.70
C ARG A 38 5.80 11.91 2.64
N VAL A 39 4.71 11.23 2.93
CA VAL A 39 4.63 9.76 2.93
C VAL A 39 3.62 9.24 1.92
N PHE A 40 2.72 10.09 1.44
CA PHE A 40 1.65 9.72 0.52
C PHE A 40 2.05 9.91 -0.93
N ALA A 41 1.47 9.10 -1.81
CA ALA A 41 1.61 9.31 -3.25
C ALA A 41 1.02 10.67 -3.66
N ASP A 42 1.60 11.27 -4.70
CA ASP A 42 1.31 12.66 -5.09
C ASP A 42 1.22 12.87 -6.62
N GLU A 43 1.26 11.79 -7.40
CA GLU A 43 1.03 11.80 -8.84
C GLU A 43 0.32 10.49 -9.25
N VAL A 44 -0.79 10.60 -9.99
CA VAL A 44 -1.40 9.47 -10.70
C VAL A 44 -0.65 9.26 -12.01
N VAL A 45 -0.23 8.02 -12.28
CA VAL A 45 0.47 7.65 -13.51
C VAL A 45 -0.48 6.99 -14.50
N GLU A 46 -1.28 6.05 -14.02
CA GLU A 46 -2.22 5.29 -14.84
C GLU A 46 -3.41 4.84 -13.99
N TYR A 47 -4.59 4.88 -14.59
CA TYR A 47 -5.82 4.36 -14.00
C TYR A 47 -6.61 3.60 -15.07
N THR A 48 -7.07 2.40 -14.72
CA THR A 48 -7.92 1.59 -15.56
C THR A 48 -9.10 1.06 -14.74
N THR A 49 -10.27 1.02 -15.37
CA THR A 49 -11.43 0.32 -14.84
C THR A 49 -12.12 -0.43 -15.97
N ASN A 50 -12.56 -1.65 -15.69
CA ASN A 50 -13.25 -2.52 -16.65
C ASN A 50 -14.76 -2.57 -16.42
N ASP A 51 -15.29 -1.69 -15.58
CA ASP A 51 -16.70 -1.67 -15.21
C ASP A 51 -17.41 -0.49 -15.87
N ASP A 52 -18.20 -0.80 -16.91
CA ASP A 52 -18.98 0.18 -17.65
C ASP A 52 -19.96 0.96 -16.76
N LEU A 53 -20.46 0.37 -15.66
CA LEU A 53 -21.37 1.04 -14.73
C LEU A 53 -20.63 2.07 -13.86
N LEU A 54 -19.36 1.82 -13.54
CA LEU A 54 -18.50 2.79 -12.87
C LEU A 54 -18.12 3.94 -13.80
N LEU A 55 -17.84 3.66 -15.08
CA LEU A 55 -17.52 4.70 -16.06
C LEU A 55 -18.65 5.71 -16.28
N GLU A 56 -19.92 5.30 -16.08
CA GLU A 56 -21.07 6.22 -16.09
C GLU A 56 -21.17 7.07 -14.81
N ASN A 57 -20.48 6.67 -13.74
CA ASN A 57 -20.48 7.36 -12.45
C ASN A 57 -19.12 8.03 -12.17
N SER A 58 -18.92 9.18 -12.80
CA SER A 58 -17.69 9.99 -12.65
C SER A 58 -17.40 10.50 -11.24
N LEU A 59 -18.27 10.21 -10.25
CA LEU A 59 -18.03 10.55 -8.85
C LEU A 59 -17.13 9.54 -8.14
N LEU A 60 -16.95 8.36 -8.72
CA LEU A 60 -16.24 7.22 -8.11
C LEU A 60 -14.97 6.82 -8.85
N THR A 61 -14.66 7.48 -9.96
CA THR A 61 -13.58 7.10 -10.87
C THR A 61 -12.60 8.25 -11.09
N ASP A 62 -12.48 9.17 -10.13
CA ASP A 62 -11.46 10.21 -10.16
C ASP A 62 -10.19 9.67 -9.46
N PRO A 63 -9.16 9.27 -10.21
CA PRO A 63 -7.96 8.71 -9.60
C PRO A 63 -7.17 9.75 -8.80
N GLU A 64 -7.35 11.05 -9.06
CA GLU A 64 -6.66 12.12 -8.31
C GLU A 64 -7.15 12.21 -6.85
N ALA A 65 -8.34 11.66 -6.57
CA ALA A 65 -8.88 11.52 -5.22
C ALA A 65 -8.05 10.60 -4.31
N THR A 66 -7.11 9.82 -4.89
CA THR A 66 -6.24 8.91 -4.15
C THR A 66 -4.94 9.54 -3.64
N LEU A 67 -4.71 10.81 -4.01
CA LEU A 67 -3.46 11.49 -3.74
C LEU A 67 -3.48 12.20 -2.39
N GLY A 68 -2.31 12.21 -1.74
CA GLY A 68 -2.17 12.84 -0.44
C GLY A 68 -2.75 12.01 0.68
N ARG A 69 -3.11 12.69 1.77
CA ARG A 69 -3.49 12.02 3.02
C ARG A 69 -4.88 11.43 2.87
N ASN A 70 -5.04 10.23 3.43
CA ASN A 70 -6.33 9.58 3.59
C ASN A 70 -7.34 10.56 4.24
N ASP A 71 -8.48 10.75 3.58
CA ASP A 71 -9.50 11.70 4.02
C ASP A 71 -10.75 11.00 4.57
N TRP A 72 -10.80 9.67 4.43
CA TRP A 72 -11.88 8.85 4.89
C TRP A 72 -11.97 8.79 6.41
N THR A 73 -13.19 8.94 6.96
CA THR A 73 -13.45 8.89 8.40
C THR A 73 -14.60 7.96 8.76
N GLN A 74 -14.54 7.30 9.93
CA GLN A 74 -15.63 6.44 10.42
C GLN A 74 -16.96 7.20 10.65
N GLU A 75 -16.91 8.52 10.81
CA GLU A 75 -18.12 9.35 10.93
C GLU A 75 -18.93 9.39 9.64
N MET A 76 -18.29 9.15 8.49
CA MET A 76 -18.95 8.98 7.19
C MET A 76 -19.81 7.70 7.11
N VAL A 77 -19.77 6.84 8.14
CA VAL A 77 -20.43 5.51 8.18
C VAL A 77 -21.70 5.48 9.04
N ASN A 78 -21.81 6.35 10.07
CA ASN A 78 -22.85 6.26 11.12
C ASN A 78 -23.99 7.28 10.98
N GLY A 79 -24.73 7.22 9.87
CA GLY A 79 -25.98 7.98 9.68
C GLY A 79 -25.96 9.07 8.61
N GLY A 80 -24.83 9.24 7.92
CA GLY A 80 -24.79 9.95 6.65
C GLY A 80 -25.32 9.06 5.53
N SER A 81 -26.35 9.50 4.83
CA SER A 81 -26.56 9.07 3.45
C SER A 81 -25.38 9.61 2.63
N LEU A 82 -24.28 8.88 2.54
CA LEU A 82 -23.36 9.00 1.41
C LEU A 82 -23.76 7.88 0.43
N GLY A 83 -24.83 7.99 -0.35
CA GLY A 83 -25.34 9.22 -0.94
C GLY A 83 -24.32 9.84 -1.89
N ALA A 84 -23.67 9.01 -2.70
CA ALA A 84 -22.50 9.32 -3.52
C ALA A 84 -21.26 9.67 -2.68
N TRP A 85 -20.15 9.02 -2.99
CA TRP A 85 -18.86 9.48 -2.53
C TRP A 85 -18.65 10.88 -3.14
N GLY A 86 -18.04 11.80 -2.41
CA GLY A 86 -17.52 12.99 -3.07
C GLY A 86 -16.45 12.56 -4.07
N GLN A 87 -16.30 13.28 -5.19
CA GLN A 87 -15.20 13.04 -6.13
C GLN A 87 -13.83 13.05 -5.46
N ASP A 88 -13.73 13.68 -4.27
CA ASP A 88 -12.47 13.94 -3.60
C ASP A 88 -12.06 12.85 -2.58
N ILE A 89 -12.91 11.83 -2.30
CA ILE A 89 -12.71 10.88 -1.17
C ILE A 89 -11.89 9.63 -1.54
N GLY A 90 -11.93 9.24 -2.81
CA GLY A 90 -11.25 8.04 -3.27
C GLY A 90 -11.78 7.55 -4.61
N THR A 91 -11.07 6.59 -5.20
CA THR A 91 -11.40 6.00 -6.49
C THR A 91 -11.72 4.52 -6.34
N SER A 92 -12.82 4.09 -6.96
CA SER A 92 -13.11 2.68 -7.18
C SER A 92 -12.29 2.17 -8.36
N LEU A 93 -11.67 1.00 -8.21
CA LEU A 93 -10.96 0.37 -9.32
C LEU A 93 -11.92 -0.31 -10.30
N GLY A 94 -13.12 -0.70 -9.87
CA GLY A 94 -13.91 -1.64 -10.66
C GLY A 94 -13.38 -3.06 -10.57
N ASN A 95 -14.22 -4.01 -10.95
CA ASN A 95 -13.82 -5.40 -10.98
C ASN A 95 -12.68 -5.63 -11.99
N GLY A 96 -11.49 -5.95 -11.50
CA GLY A 96 -10.29 -6.16 -12.32
C GLY A 96 -9.61 -4.89 -12.82
N GLY A 97 -9.97 -3.70 -12.31
CA GLY A 97 -9.27 -2.46 -12.65
C GLY A 97 -7.98 -2.26 -11.85
N SER A 98 -7.25 -1.20 -12.18
CA SER A 98 -5.95 -0.91 -11.55
C SER A 98 -5.68 0.59 -11.44
N LEU A 99 -4.87 0.93 -10.44
CA LEU A 99 -4.35 2.26 -10.21
C LEU A 99 -2.84 2.18 -10.02
N THR A 100 -2.11 3.00 -10.77
CA THR A 100 -0.67 3.22 -10.60
C THR A 100 -0.44 4.65 -10.13
N VAL A 101 0.18 4.77 -8.96
CA VAL A 101 0.57 6.05 -8.38
C VAL A 101 2.07 6.16 -8.27
N LYS A 102 2.54 7.39 -8.08
CA LYS A 102 3.94 7.71 -7.91
C LYS A 102 4.15 8.65 -6.73
N PHE A 103 5.27 8.41 -6.05
CA PHE A 103 5.81 9.30 -5.03
C PHE A 103 6.82 10.22 -5.72
N THR A 104 6.54 11.50 -5.93
CA THR A 104 7.45 12.45 -6.61
C THR A 104 8.40 13.14 -5.65
N ASN A 105 7.96 13.34 -4.41
CA ASN A 105 8.72 14.06 -3.38
C ASN A 105 9.22 13.17 -2.23
N ASN A 106 8.87 11.89 -2.26
CA ASN A 106 9.34 10.84 -1.37
C ASN A 106 9.52 9.52 -2.16
N ALA A 107 9.96 8.46 -1.49
CA ALA A 107 10.06 7.12 -2.06
C ALA A 107 9.82 6.07 -0.99
N LEU A 108 9.22 4.94 -1.37
CA LEU A 108 9.09 3.75 -0.54
C LEU A 108 10.45 3.02 -0.47
N LYS A 109 10.78 2.48 0.69
CA LYS A 109 11.93 1.59 0.88
C LYS A 109 11.61 0.52 1.94
N GLY A 110 12.36 -0.57 1.95
CA GLY A 110 12.24 -1.56 3.03
C GLY A 110 12.75 -1.01 4.37
N SER A 111 12.09 -1.37 5.47
CA SER A 111 12.48 -0.98 6.83
C SER A 111 13.64 -1.82 7.39
N GLY A 112 13.97 -2.93 6.73
CA GLY A 112 14.99 -3.90 7.15
C GLY A 112 14.55 -4.74 8.36
N ASN A 113 13.25 -4.80 8.67
CA ASN A 113 12.74 -5.55 9.80
C ASN A 113 11.39 -6.24 9.48
N LYS A 114 10.40 -6.24 10.38
CA LYS A 114 9.08 -6.88 10.18
C LYS A 114 7.93 -5.89 10.32
N ASP A 115 8.26 -4.62 10.45
CA ASP A 115 7.29 -3.56 10.46
C ASP A 115 6.75 -3.37 9.04
N LEU A 116 5.54 -2.85 8.93
CA LEU A 116 4.91 -2.61 7.64
C LEU A 116 5.61 -1.43 6.96
N ASP A 117 5.87 -1.56 5.67
CA ASP A 117 6.56 -0.56 4.85
C ASP A 117 5.60 0.27 4.01
N LEU A 118 4.50 -0.33 3.58
CA LEU A 118 3.50 0.24 2.69
C LEU A 118 2.10 0.08 3.28
N TRP A 119 1.24 1.06 3.07
CA TRP A 119 -0.16 1.03 3.47
C TRP A 119 -1.07 1.48 2.33
N ILE A 120 -2.08 0.69 2.04
CA ILE A 120 -3.12 0.97 1.05
C ILE A 120 -4.42 1.25 1.81
N TYR A 121 -4.93 2.47 1.73
CA TYR A 121 -6.21 2.84 2.35
C TYR A 121 -7.36 2.38 1.45
N GLU A 122 -7.63 1.09 1.49
CA GLU A 122 -8.86 0.53 0.92
C GLU A 122 -10.02 0.83 1.88
N ILE A 123 -11.08 1.45 1.36
CA ILE A 123 -12.25 1.95 2.08
C ILE A 123 -13.54 1.32 1.51
N GLY A 124 -14.71 1.73 1.98
CA GLY A 124 -15.96 1.08 1.58
C GLY A 124 -16.34 -0.12 2.46
N LYS A 125 -17.42 -0.80 2.08
CA LYS A 125 -18.13 -1.74 2.95
C LYS A 125 -17.67 -3.18 2.79
N ALA A 126 -17.28 -3.58 1.60
CA ALA A 126 -17.02 -4.97 1.29
C ALA A 126 -15.51 -5.21 1.24
N PRO A 127 -14.99 -6.29 1.86
CA PRO A 127 -13.60 -6.66 1.64
C PRO A 127 -13.38 -7.11 0.20
N GLU A 128 -12.44 -6.47 -0.47
CA GLU A 128 -12.09 -6.72 -1.87
C GLU A 128 -10.62 -7.14 -1.94
N GLU A 129 -10.32 -8.17 -2.73
CA GLU A 129 -8.96 -8.67 -2.87
C GLU A 129 -8.21 -7.88 -3.93
N MET A 130 -7.01 -7.43 -3.58
CA MET A 130 -6.13 -6.69 -4.48
C MET A 130 -4.74 -7.29 -4.51
N LEU A 131 -4.10 -7.21 -5.68
CA LEU A 131 -2.68 -7.42 -5.88
C LEU A 131 -1.95 -6.07 -5.76
N VAL A 132 -0.87 -6.06 -4.98
CA VAL A 132 0.01 -4.89 -4.82
C VAL A 132 1.38 -5.19 -5.43
N GLU A 133 1.87 -4.25 -6.23
CA GLU A 133 3.16 -4.30 -6.91
C GLU A 133 3.90 -2.99 -6.73
N ILE A 134 5.23 -3.04 -6.74
CA ILE A 134 6.11 -1.86 -6.61
C ILE A 134 7.10 -1.79 -7.78
N SER A 135 7.51 -0.58 -8.12
CA SER A 135 8.51 -0.35 -9.17
C SER A 135 9.41 0.86 -8.88
N VAL A 136 10.64 0.78 -9.39
CA VAL A 136 11.61 1.88 -9.36
C VAL A 136 11.38 2.81 -10.56
N ASP A 137 10.97 2.27 -11.71
CA ASP A 137 11.04 2.92 -13.02
C ASP A 137 9.72 2.93 -13.82
N ASN A 138 8.65 2.31 -13.30
CA ASN A 138 7.37 2.11 -13.98
C ASN A 138 7.44 1.13 -15.18
N GLU A 139 8.55 0.38 -15.31
CA GLU A 139 8.76 -0.60 -16.38
C GLU A 139 8.89 -2.02 -15.79
N THR A 140 9.73 -2.18 -14.76
CA THR A 140 9.92 -3.44 -14.05
C THR A 140 9.11 -3.44 -12.76
N TRP A 141 8.22 -4.42 -12.62
CA TRP A 141 7.31 -4.55 -11.49
C TRP A 141 7.68 -5.75 -10.62
N TYR A 142 7.59 -5.56 -9.31
CA TYR A 142 7.85 -6.59 -8.31
C TYR A 142 6.58 -6.85 -7.50
N ASP A 143 6.17 -8.11 -7.43
CA ASP A 143 4.99 -8.56 -6.69
C ASP A 143 5.23 -8.45 -5.18
N VAL A 144 4.52 -7.54 -4.52
CA VAL A 144 4.51 -7.47 -3.04
C VAL A 144 3.61 -8.55 -2.47
N GLY A 145 2.45 -8.76 -3.11
CA GLY A 145 1.53 -9.83 -2.77
C GLY A 145 0.07 -9.40 -2.80
N PHE A 146 -0.79 -10.30 -2.33
CA PHE A 146 -2.24 -10.08 -2.27
C PHE A 146 -2.65 -9.57 -0.88
N GLY A 147 -3.66 -8.71 -0.84
CA GLY A 147 -4.29 -8.24 0.39
C GLY A 147 -5.81 -8.22 0.26
N ILE A 148 -6.50 -8.54 1.35
CA ILE A 148 -7.95 -8.40 1.51
C ILE A 148 -8.24 -8.03 2.97
N ARG A 149 -9.16 -7.10 3.20
CA ARG A 149 -9.56 -6.75 4.57
C ARG A 149 -10.19 -7.95 5.28
N PRO A 150 -9.98 -8.11 6.59
CA PRO A 150 -10.49 -9.28 7.30
C PRO A 150 -12.02 -9.32 7.39
N ASP A 151 -12.68 -8.16 7.43
CA ASP A 151 -14.13 -8.02 7.45
C ASP A 151 -14.58 -6.59 7.08
N ASN A 152 -15.89 -6.36 7.07
CA ASN A 152 -16.54 -5.08 6.72
C ASN A 152 -16.50 -4.01 7.82
N THR A 153 -15.89 -4.30 8.98
CA THR A 153 -15.77 -3.38 10.11
C THR A 153 -14.38 -2.73 10.18
N HIS A 154 -13.38 -3.32 9.52
CA HIS A 154 -12.05 -2.75 9.35
C HIS A 154 -12.01 -1.92 8.06
N GLN A 155 -12.36 -0.63 8.13
CA GLN A 155 -12.51 0.23 6.94
C GLN A 155 -11.29 1.15 6.74
N THR A 156 -10.10 0.59 6.91
CA THR A 156 -8.94 1.37 7.36
C THR A 156 -7.67 1.08 6.58
N GLY A 157 -7.78 0.23 5.56
CA GLY A 157 -6.69 -0.18 4.70
C GLY A 157 -5.97 -1.46 5.10
N LEU A 158 -4.91 -1.74 4.35
CA LEU A 158 -4.10 -2.95 4.36
C LEU A 158 -2.63 -2.56 4.33
N GLY A 159 -1.83 -3.15 5.21
CA GLY A 159 -0.39 -2.91 5.26
C GLY A 159 0.43 -4.08 4.73
N PHE A 160 1.57 -3.75 4.15
CA PHE A 160 2.48 -4.69 3.50
C PHE A 160 3.91 -4.46 3.98
N ASP A 161 4.59 -5.54 4.37
CA ASP A 161 6.03 -5.61 4.62
C ASP A 161 6.69 -6.08 3.31
N ILE A 162 7.64 -5.29 2.80
CA ILE A 162 8.34 -5.58 1.54
C ILE A 162 9.72 -6.19 1.76
N ASP A 163 10.23 -6.25 3.00
CA ASP A 163 11.61 -6.66 3.29
C ASP A 163 11.91 -8.10 2.81
N ASN A 164 10.94 -9.01 2.94
CA ASN A 164 11.11 -10.38 2.42
C ASN A 164 11.28 -10.41 0.89
N LEU A 165 10.52 -9.59 0.15
CA LEU A 165 10.66 -9.45 -1.30
C LEU A 165 12.06 -8.94 -1.66
N LEU A 166 12.59 -7.97 -0.90
CA LEU A 166 13.93 -7.42 -1.14
C LEU A 166 15.02 -8.47 -0.92
N MET A 167 14.86 -9.37 0.06
CA MET A 167 15.82 -10.44 0.33
C MET A 167 15.84 -11.53 -0.74
N GLU A 168 14.70 -11.76 -1.42
CA GLU A 168 14.53 -12.85 -2.39
C GLU A 168 14.82 -12.43 -3.83
N THR A 169 14.91 -11.13 -4.10
CA THR A 169 15.03 -10.60 -5.46
C THR A 169 16.43 -10.10 -5.74
N GLU A 170 17.08 -10.66 -6.77
CA GLU A 170 18.43 -10.23 -7.17
C GLU A 170 18.42 -8.77 -7.68
N GLY A 171 19.37 -7.97 -7.18
CA GLY A 171 19.59 -6.60 -7.65
C GLY A 171 18.75 -5.53 -6.96
N ILE A 172 17.93 -5.89 -5.98
CA ILE A 172 17.29 -4.94 -5.07
C ILE A 172 17.73 -5.22 -3.62
N ASP A 173 17.79 -4.17 -2.80
CA ASP A 173 18.10 -4.27 -1.37
C ASP A 173 17.35 -3.20 -0.57
N GLU A 174 17.57 -3.16 0.74
CA GLU A 174 16.95 -2.21 1.69
C GLU A 174 17.23 -0.72 1.39
N ASN A 175 18.13 -0.40 0.46
CA ASN A 175 18.40 0.97 -0.01
C ASN A 175 17.77 1.26 -1.38
N THR A 176 17.18 0.26 -2.03
CA THR A 176 16.40 0.48 -3.26
C THR A 176 15.19 1.35 -2.96
N LEU A 177 15.01 2.40 -3.78
CA LEU A 177 13.93 3.36 -3.63
C LEU A 177 12.86 3.10 -4.70
N PHE A 178 11.68 2.67 -4.26
CA PHE A 178 10.54 2.44 -5.12
C PHE A 178 9.72 3.72 -5.22
N ARG A 179 9.51 4.17 -6.46
CA ARG A 179 8.81 5.42 -6.76
C ARG A 179 7.37 5.18 -7.17
N TYR A 180 7.03 3.96 -7.55
CA TYR A 180 5.75 3.60 -8.09
C TYR A 180 5.13 2.46 -7.28
N VAL A 181 3.82 2.55 -7.07
CA VAL A 181 2.99 1.48 -6.53
C VAL A 181 1.84 1.27 -7.49
N ARG A 182 1.56 0.01 -7.81
CA ARG A 182 0.36 -0.39 -8.55
C ARG A 182 -0.50 -1.25 -7.65
N VAL A 183 -1.79 -0.92 -7.62
CA VAL A 183 -2.83 -1.70 -6.96
C VAL A 183 -3.80 -2.17 -8.03
N THR A 184 -4.05 -3.47 -8.07
CA THR A 184 -4.96 -4.10 -9.04
C THR A 184 -6.01 -4.90 -8.29
N ASP A 185 -7.29 -4.60 -8.53
CA ASP A 185 -8.39 -5.46 -8.06
C ASP A 185 -8.30 -6.83 -8.75
N THR A 186 -8.45 -7.93 -8.03
CA THR A 186 -8.23 -9.27 -8.63
C THR A 186 -9.36 -9.73 -9.55
N GLY A 187 -10.49 -9.03 -9.58
CA GLY A 187 -11.67 -9.45 -10.32
C GLY A 187 -12.51 -10.53 -9.63
N ASN A 188 -12.10 -10.97 -8.43
CA ASN A 188 -12.72 -12.07 -7.67
C ASN A 188 -13.97 -11.64 -6.89
N ASN A 189 -14.45 -10.41 -7.11
CA ASN A 189 -15.61 -9.87 -6.40
C ASN A 189 -16.87 -10.66 -6.72
N THR A 190 -17.65 -10.97 -5.69
CA THR A 190 -18.87 -11.80 -5.82
C THR A 190 -20.12 -10.98 -6.13
N TYR A 191 -19.98 -9.67 -6.30
CA TYR A 191 -21.05 -8.72 -6.60
C TYR A 191 -20.66 -7.82 -7.77
N THR A 192 -21.68 -7.29 -8.44
CA THR A 192 -21.54 -6.39 -9.58
C THR A 192 -22.49 -5.21 -9.36
N ASN A 193 -21.93 -4.04 -9.07
CA ASN A 193 -22.63 -2.77 -8.90
C ASN A 193 -21.65 -1.62 -9.19
N ASP A 194 -22.13 -0.39 -9.10
CA ASP A 194 -21.37 0.85 -9.27
C ASP A 194 -20.36 1.13 -8.15
N LYS A 195 -20.02 0.13 -7.33
CA LYS A 195 -19.00 0.18 -6.26
C LYS A 195 -18.30 -1.17 -6.16
N SER A 196 -18.10 -1.81 -7.31
CA SER A 196 -17.45 -3.12 -7.37
C SER A 196 -15.94 -2.96 -7.45
N GLY A 197 -15.22 -3.76 -6.69
CA GLY A 197 -13.76 -3.76 -6.68
C GLY A 197 -13.18 -2.69 -5.79
N ALA A 198 -11.91 -2.91 -5.41
CA ALA A 198 -11.26 -2.14 -4.35
C ALA A 198 -11.45 -0.63 -4.49
N ASP A 199 -11.89 0.02 -3.41
CA ASP A 199 -12.07 1.47 -3.33
C ASP A 199 -10.88 2.10 -2.59
N ILE A 200 -10.03 2.88 -3.28
CA ILE A 200 -8.78 3.41 -2.76
C ILE A 200 -8.93 4.89 -2.38
N ASP A 201 -8.68 5.22 -1.12
CA ASP A 201 -8.61 6.60 -0.57
C ASP A 201 -7.19 7.16 -0.67
N ALA A 202 -6.18 6.37 -0.33
CA ALA A 202 -4.80 6.82 -0.33
C ALA A 202 -3.80 5.66 -0.36
N ILE A 203 -2.56 5.99 -0.71
CA ILE A 203 -1.41 5.07 -0.67
C ILE A 203 -0.27 5.75 0.06
N ALA A 204 0.25 5.12 1.11
CA ALA A 204 1.30 5.67 1.96
C ALA A 204 2.51 4.75 2.11
N ALA A 205 3.70 5.29 1.89
CA ALA A 205 4.97 4.67 2.27
C ALA A 205 5.24 4.92 3.77
N LEU A 206 5.03 3.90 4.60
CA LEU A 206 5.31 3.94 6.04
C LEU A 206 6.83 3.98 6.30
N SER A 207 7.58 3.20 5.54
CA SER A 207 9.03 3.29 5.46
C SER A 207 9.41 4.12 4.23
N SER A 208 9.71 5.40 4.47
CA SER A 208 9.92 6.37 3.39
C SER A 208 11.15 7.25 3.59
N VAL A 209 11.70 7.72 2.48
CA VAL A 209 12.74 8.76 2.45
C VAL A 209 12.27 9.94 1.62
N ASP A 210 12.53 11.15 2.11
CA ASP A 210 12.30 12.37 1.35
C ASP A 210 13.23 12.39 0.13
N VAL A 211 12.66 12.65 -1.04
CA VAL A 211 13.44 12.88 -2.27
C VAL A 211 13.37 14.36 -2.63
N PRO A 212 14.50 15.08 -2.58
CA PRO A 212 14.51 16.49 -2.96
C PRO A 212 14.09 16.67 -4.41
N GLU A 213 13.18 17.61 -4.66
CA GLU A 213 12.77 17.99 -6.01
C GLU A 213 14.01 18.33 -6.87
N PRO A 214 14.08 17.93 -8.15
CA PRO A 214 15.25 18.18 -9.01
C PRO A 214 15.74 19.64 -9.00
N ALA A 215 14.82 20.61 -8.83
CA ALA A 215 15.14 22.04 -8.74
C ALA A 215 16.04 22.41 -7.54
N SER A 216 15.91 21.68 -6.42
CA SER A 216 16.71 21.91 -5.20
C SER A 216 18.18 21.48 -5.38
N ILE A 217 18.42 20.41 -6.15
CA ILE A 217 19.75 19.93 -6.52
C ILE A 217 20.44 20.92 -7.48
N VAL A 218 19.70 21.44 -8.47
CA VAL A 218 20.21 22.46 -9.40
C VAL A 218 20.55 23.77 -8.65
N GLY A 219 19.74 24.17 -7.68
CA GLY A 219 20.02 25.31 -6.81
C GLY A 219 21.32 25.15 -6.02
N LEU A 220 21.54 24.00 -5.38
CA LEU A 220 22.76 23.68 -4.64
C LEU A 220 24.01 23.59 -5.54
N LEU A 221 23.90 22.96 -6.71
CA LEU A 221 24.98 22.90 -7.70
C LEU A 221 25.33 24.28 -8.27
N SER A 222 24.34 25.15 -8.47
CA SER A 222 24.57 26.52 -8.98
C SER A 222 25.35 27.39 -8.00
N LEU A 223 25.13 27.25 -6.69
CA LEU A 223 25.91 27.94 -5.65
C LEU A 223 27.35 27.42 -5.55
N GLY A 224 27.56 26.11 -5.73
CA GLY A 224 28.89 25.49 -5.72
C GLY A 224 29.79 25.92 -6.88
N ILE A 225 29.23 26.08 -8.08
CA ILE A 225 30.01 26.49 -9.27
C ILE A 225 30.44 27.96 -9.18
N VAL A 226 29.60 28.84 -8.61
CA VAL A 226 29.95 30.26 -8.42
C VAL A 226 31.13 30.43 -7.46
N GLY A 227 31.24 29.61 -6.41
CA GLY A 227 32.35 29.65 -5.44
C GLY A 227 33.70 29.18 -5.99
N VAL A 228 33.73 28.26 -6.96
CA VAL A 228 34.99 27.75 -7.55
C VAL A 228 35.55 28.71 -8.61
N SER A 229 34.69 29.48 -9.29
CA SER A 229 35.11 30.43 -10.34
C SER A 229 35.85 31.68 -9.81
N THR A 230 35.71 32.03 -8.53
CA THR A 230 36.34 33.23 -7.93
C THR A 230 37.72 32.99 -7.32
N LEU A 231 38.23 31.76 -7.27
CA LEU A 231 39.52 31.42 -6.62
C LEU A 231 40.73 31.32 -7.57
N LYS A 232 40.58 31.65 -8.87
CA LYS A 232 41.69 31.62 -9.84
C LYS A 232 42.01 32.98 -10.45
N ARG A 233 42.46 33.94 -9.64
CA ARG A 233 43.30 35.04 -10.15
C ARG A 233 44.03 35.78 -9.02
N LYS A 234 45.28 35.36 -8.77
CA LYS A 234 46.40 36.22 -8.33
C LYS A 234 47.70 35.42 -8.54
N GLN A 235 48.29 35.58 -9.72
CA GLN A 235 49.74 35.56 -9.93
C GLN A 235 50.16 36.99 -10.20
#